data_AF-A0A2D0RZH7-F1
#
_entry.id   AF-A0A2D0RZH7-F1
#
_cell.length_a   1.000
_cell.length_b   1.000
_cell.length_c   1.000
_cell.angle_alpha   90.00
_cell.angle_beta   90.00
_cell.angle_gamma   90.00
#
_symmetry.space_group_name_H-M   'P 1'
#
loop_
_entity.id
_entity.type
_entity.pdbx_description
1 polymer ?
#
loop_
_entity_poly.entity_id
_entity_poly.type
_entity_poly.pdbx_seq_one_letter_code
_entity_poly.pdbx_strand_id
1 'polypeptide(L)'
;MGCFFSKKSRRKSPDKDPALASDVSTSNNAPETNNTNGNQEEPKQYSWDKRDKVDPKDFTLSGLKDATVGRLPGTLNGQQFIIQECENCNIYVFDHSAAVNVDDCVNCRIVLGPVRGSVFFRNCRDVKCVVACQQFRTRDCKKMDVFLCCATQPIVESSTGMKFGCFQYYYPELAFHFKDAGLSIFNNNWSNIHDFTPVSGETNWSLLAEDAAVSEHVPLPDPESEFKSVRVSAEKNRSIIPLTKGGRRKESEESCLFVFFAGDYTTANARKLIDEVTAKGFVLVQTKEVSMRPEDVSRVFQNSAEDLADWTAKGPVVALELNGDGVVEACRIIANEVFSGTKVFVSENKNSASQDVDNFFNFADMQLGL
;
A
#
# COMPACT_ATOMS: atom_id res chain seq x y z
N MET A 1 5.71 44.36 -32.68
CA MET A 1 4.82 44.63 -33.84
C MET A 1 3.46 43.99 -33.57
N GLY A 2 2.39 44.78 -33.66
CA GLY A 2 1.05 44.33 -34.11
C GLY A 2 0.11 43.68 -33.08
N CYS A 3 -0.95 44.40 -32.69
CA CYS A 3 -2.05 43.99 -31.81
C CYS A 3 -3.33 43.51 -32.55
N PHE A 4 -4.27 42.94 -31.76
CA PHE A 4 -5.76 42.85 -31.89
C PHE A 4 -6.36 41.84 -32.92
N PHE A 5 -7.43 41.07 -32.65
CA PHE A 5 -8.74 41.42 -32.07
C PHE A 5 -9.52 40.25 -31.39
N SER A 6 -10.53 40.65 -30.61
CA SER A 6 -11.46 39.93 -29.71
C SER A 6 -12.78 39.46 -30.37
N LYS A 7 -13.52 38.52 -29.75
CA LYS A 7 -14.99 38.61 -29.59
C LYS A 7 -15.57 37.74 -28.46
N LYS A 8 -16.24 38.40 -27.50
CA LYS A 8 -17.18 37.85 -26.48
C LYS A 8 -18.62 37.91 -27.01
N SER A 9 -19.51 37.01 -26.55
CA SER A 9 -20.97 37.10 -26.72
C SER A 9 -21.69 37.15 -25.35
N ARG A 10 -22.78 37.94 -25.27
CA ARG A 10 -23.50 38.41 -24.07
C ARG A 10 -24.80 37.64 -23.80
N ARG A 11 -25.18 37.60 -22.51
CA ARG A 11 -26.50 37.23 -21.93
C ARG A 11 -27.64 38.18 -22.32
N LYS A 12 -28.89 37.72 -22.22
CA LYS A 12 -30.06 38.53 -21.83
C LYS A 12 -31.20 37.67 -21.23
N SER A 13 -31.73 38.12 -20.10
CA SER A 13 -32.94 37.67 -19.39
C SER A 13 -34.13 38.61 -19.67
N PRO A 14 -35.37 38.24 -19.29
CA PRO A 14 -36.38 39.24 -18.92
C PRO A 14 -37.17 38.87 -17.64
N ASP A 15 -37.48 39.90 -16.83
CA ASP A 15 -38.50 39.91 -15.77
C ASP A 15 -39.74 40.71 -16.25
N LYS A 16 -40.94 40.32 -15.79
CA LYS A 16 -41.99 41.19 -15.19
C LYS A 16 -43.30 40.43 -14.87
N ASP A 17 -43.70 40.53 -13.60
CA ASP A 17 -45.01 40.23 -12.95
C ASP A 17 -46.03 41.42 -13.08
N PRO A 18 -47.24 41.46 -12.46
CA PRO A 18 -48.26 40.44 -12.10
C PRO A 18 -49.74 40.91 -12.37
N ALA A 19 -50.77 40.05 -12.18
CA ALA A 19 -52.15 40.48 -11.80
C ALA A 19 -53.07 39.31 -11.31
N LEU A 20 -54.02 39.67 -10.42
CA LEU A 20 -54.89 38.88 -9.54
C LEU A 20 -56.19 38.28 -10.15
N ALA A 21 -56.65 37.20 -9.50
CA ALA A 21 -58.01 36.81 -9.07
C ALA A 21 -59.23 36.78 -10.04
N SER A 22 -59.98 35.67 -10.05
CA SER A 22 -61.22 35.49 -9.25
C SER A 22 -62.04 34.26 -9.67
N ASP A 23 -62.76 33.70 -8.69
CA ASP A 23 -63.71 32.59 -8.70
C ASP A 23 -64.77 32.56 -9.82
N VAL A 24 -65.34 31.38 -10.09
CA VAL A 24 -66.73 31.00 -9.74
C VAL A 24 -67.19 29.74 -10.50
N SER A 25 -67.78 28.84 -9.71
CA SER A 25 -68.55 27.63 -10.00
C SER A 25 -69.54 27.67 -11.18
N THR A 26 -69.81 26.52 -11.81
CA THR A 26 -71.12 25.84 -11.69
C THR A 26 -71.15 24.46 -12.37
N SER A 27 -71.90 23.60 -11.70
CA SER A 27 -72.33 22.22 -11.93
C SER A 27 -73.17 21.98 -13.19
N ASN A 28 -73.10 20.79 -13.81
CA ASN A 28 -74.13 19.75 -13.67
C ASN A 28 -74.00 18.55 -14.65
N ASN A 29 -74.27 17.37 -14.07
CA ASN A 29 -74.96 16.18 -14.57
C ASN A 29 -74.23 15.10 -15.40
N ALA A 30 -74.29 13.90 -14.80
CA ALA A 30 -73.89 12.53 -15.19
C ALA A 30 -74.82 11.92 -16.30
N PRO A 31 -74.70 10.63 -16.74
CA PRO A 31 -73.94 9.52 -16.15
C PRO A 31 -73.25 8.49 -17.10
N GLU A 32 -72.49 7.60 -16.45
CA GLU A 32 -72.18 6.18 -16.76
C GLU A 32 -71.30 5.82 -17.98
N THR A 33 -70.12 5.24 -17.71
CA THR A 33 -69.89 3.78 -17.83
C THR A 33 -68.47 3.39 -17.37
N ASN A 34 -68.38 2.24 -16.71
CA ASN A 34 -67.18 1.63 -16.13
C ASN A 34 -66.10 1.29 -17.17
N ASN A 35 -64.83 1.47 -16.81
CA ASN A 35 -63.84 0.39 -16.92
C ASN A 35 -62.56 0.70 -16.12
N THR A 36 -62.39 -0.09 -15.06
CA THR A 36 -61.15 -0.28 -14.29
C THR A 36 -60.10 -1.01 -15.13
N ASN A 37 -58.91 -0.42 -15.24
CA ASN A 37 -57.60 -1.11 -15.26
C ASN A 37 -56.49 -0.04 -15.40
N GLY A 38 -56.12 0.58 -14.27
CA GLY A 38 -54.90 1.36 -14.17
C GLY A 38 -53.80 0.48 -13.58
N ASN A 39 -52.93 -0.06 -14.43
CA ASN A 39 -51.62 -0.52 -14.00
C ASN A 39 -50.93 0.69 -13.34
N GLN A 40 -50.74 0.66 -12.02
CA GLN A 40 -49.81 1.55 -11.35
C GLN A 40 -48.41 1.12 -11.78
N GLU A 41 -47.85 1.79 -12.79
CA GLU A 41 -46.42 1.69 -13.08
C GLU A 41 -45.66 2.17 -11.84
N GLU A 42 -44.91 1.27 -11.22
CA GLU A 42 -43.95 1.64 -10.17
C GLU A 42 -43.04 2.75 -10.70
N PRO A 43 -42.77 3.79 -9.90
CA PRO A 43 -41.96 4.91 -10.36
C PRO A 43 -40.59 4.40 -10.81
N LYS A 44 -40.15 4.84 -12.00
CA LYS A 44 -38.85 4.48 -12.58
C LYS A 44 -37.74 4.76 -11.56
N GLN A 45 -37.20 3.69 -10.99
CA GLN A 45 -36.08 3.76 -10.05
C GLN A 45 -34.78 3.81 -10.84
N TYR A 46 -34.07 4.93 -10.75
CA TYR A 46 -32.81 5.12 -11.47
C TYR A 46 -31.63 4.63 -10.64
N SER A 47 -30.51 4.30 -11.28
CA SER A 47 -29.31 3.77 -10.59
C SER A 47 -28.72 4.75 -9.56
N TRP A 48 -29.03 6.04 -9.65
CA TRP A 48 -28.64 7.04 -8.66
C TRP A 48 -29.56 7.11 -7.44
N ASP A 49 -30.78 6.56 -7.51
CA ASP A 49 -31.72 6.49 -6.37
C ASP A 49 -31.34 5.37 -5.38
N LYS A 50 -30.41 4.48 -5.78
CA LYS A 50 -29.82 3.39 -4.97
C LYS A 50 -28.41 3.69 -4.46
N ARG A 51 -27.87 4.90 -4.65
CA ARG A 51 -26.56 5.24 -4.09
C ARG A 51 -26.71 5.43 -2.59
N ASP A 52 -26.01 4.60 -1.82
CA ASP A 52 -25.80 4.87 -0.41
C ASP A 52 -25.27 6.30 -0.25
N LYS A 53 -25.89 7.08 0.65
CA LYS A 53 -25.45 8.44 0.94
C LYS A 53 -24.11 8.37 1.64
N VAL A 54 -23.03 8.55 0.89
CA VAL A 54 -21.65 8.64 1.39
C VAL A 54 -21.50 9.97 2.14
N ASP A 55 -21.28 9.95 3.47
CA ASP A 55 -20.97 11.16 4.24
C ASP A 55 -19.45 11.46 4.11
N PRO A 56 -19.04 12.66 3.66
CA PRO A 56 -17.63 13.04 3.64
C PRO A 56 -16.88 12.84 4.96
N LYS A 57 -17.56 12.89 6.11
CA LYS A 57 -16.98 12.63 7.43
C LYS A 57 -16.52 11.18 7.61
N ASP A 58 -17.13 10.24 6.90
CA ASP A 58 -16.72 8.84 6.94
C ASP A 58 -15.34 8.66 6.29
N PHE A 59 -14.90 9.59 5.45
CA PHE A 59 -13.62 9.52 4.73
C PHE A 59 -12.62 10.61 5.14
N THR A 60 -12.94 11.36 6.20
CA THR A 60 -12.12 12.47 6.68
C THR A 60 -12.02 12.47 8.21
N LEU A 61 -10.81 12.60 8.75
CA LEU A 61 -10.55 12.95 10.14
C LEU A 61 -9.92 14.33 10.18
N SER A 62 -10.59 15.30 10.79
CA SER A 62 -10.18 16.71 10.74
C SER A 62 -10.26 17.37 12.11
N GLY A 63 -9.22 18.09 12.51
CA GLY A 63 -9.25 18.97 13.69
C GLY A 63 -9.38 18.24 15.04
N LEU A 64 -9.00 16.95 15.10
CA LEU A 64 -9.13 16.14 16.31
C LEU A 64 -7.94 16.37 17.24
N LYS A 65 -8.19 16.37 18.56
CA LYS A 65 -7.16 16.53 19.58
C LYS A 65 -7.31 15.50 20.68
N ASP A 66 -6.17 14.97 21.15
CA ASP A 66 -6.10 14.06 22.30
C ASP A 66 -7.06 12.87 22.18
N ALA A 67 -7.22 12.35 20.95
CA ALA A 67 -8.24 11.38 20.61
C ALA A 67 -7.65 10.08 20.06
N THR A 68 -8.34 8.97 20.30
CA THR A 68 -8.10 7.70 19.60
C THR A 68 -9.25 7.44 18.66
N VAL A 69 -8.98 7.40 17.36
CA VAL A 69 -9.99 7.34 16.28
C VAL A 69 -9.48 6.49 15.12
N GLY A 70 -10.34 6.21 14.13
CA GLY A 70 -9.91 5.36 13.03
C GLY A 70 -11.06 4.73 12.25
N ARG A 71 -10.75 3.65 11.55
CA ARG A 71 -11.67 2.93 10.67
C ARG A 71 -11.50 1.43 10.83
N LEU A 72 -12.61 0.73 10.99
CA LEU A 72 -12.66 -0.73 11.10
C LEU A 72 -12.58 -1.38 9.71
N PRO A 73 -12.23 -2.67 9.62
CA PRO A 73 -12.27 -3.42 8.38
C PRO A 73 -13.62 -3.28 7.65
N GLY A 74 -13.56 -3.05 6.34
CA GLY A 74 -14.72 -2.91 5.46
C GLY A 74 -15.41 -1.55 5.47
N THR A 75 -14.94 -0.58 6.26
CA THR A 75 -15.58 0.75 6.35
C THR A 75 -15.09 1.76 5.31
N LEU A 76 -13.86 1.60 4.79
CA LEU A 76 -13.32 2.45 3.71
C LEU A 76 -13.45 1.79 2.35
N ASN A 77 -13.28 0.47 2.27
CA ASN A 77 -13.48 -0.35 1.07
C ASN A 77 -12.83 0.26 -0.19
N GLY A 78 -11.56 0.68 -0.08
CA GLY A 78 -10.78 1.20 -1.20
C GLY A 78 -11.07 2.65 -1.58
N GLN A 79 -11.85 3.42 -0.80
CA GLN A 79 -12.03 4.85 -1.03
C GLN A 79 -10.79 5.67 -0.62
N GLN A 80 -10.75 6.93 -1.02
CA GLN A 80 -9.74 7.88 -0.56
C GLN A 80 -10.01 8.27 0.91
N PHE A 81 -8.94 8.50 1.68
CA PHE A 81 -9.03 8.95 3.06
C PHE A 81 -8.19 10.21 3.31
N ILE A 82 -8.68 11.11 4.17
CA ILE A 82 -8.00 12.36 4.51
C ILE A 82 -7.86 12.44 6.03
N ILE A 83 -6.66 12.75 6.50
CA ILE A 83 -6.37 13.05 7.90
C ILE A 83 -5.73 14.43 7.92
N GLN A 84 -6.34 15.40 8.61
CA GLN A 84 -5.82 16.76 8.62
C GLN A 84 -5.97 17.43 9.98
N GLU A 85 -5.02 18.31 10.32
CA GLU A 85 -5.07 19.18 11.50
C GLU A 85 -5.30 18.41 12.83
N CYS A 86 -4.77 17.19 12.93
CA CYS A 86 -4.91 16.37 14.14
C CYS A 86 -3.70 16.54 15.07
N GLU A 87 -3.94 16.60 16.38
CA GLU A 87 -2.90 16.82 17.39
C GLU A 87 -3.00 15.81 18.54
N ASN A 88 -1.89 15.17 18.92
CA ASN A 88 -1.83 14.17 20.00
C ASN A 88 -2.81 12.99 19.80
N CYS A 89 -3.05 12.58 18.56
CA CYS A 89 -4.03 11.53 18.26
C CYS A 89 -3.38 10.17 18.00
N ASN A 90 -4.08 9.10 18.39
CA ASN A 90 -3.84 7.75 17.88
C ASN A 90 -4.87 7.45 16.78
N ILE A 91 -4.42 7.16 15.57
CA ILE A 91 -5.27 6.99 14.40
C ILE A 91 -5.03 5.61 13.79
N TYR A 92 -6.06 4.76 13.80
CA TYR A 92 -5.97 3.37 13.33
C TYR A 92 -6.90 3.11 12.16
N VAL A 93 -6.36 3.05 10.94
CA VAL A 93 -7.13 2.77 9.73
C VAL A 93 -6.91 1.31 9.34
N PHE A 94 -7.78 0.42 9.81
CA PHE A 94 -7.71 -1.02 9.55
C PHE A 94 -8.51 -1.44 8.33
N ASP A 95 -8.32 -0.74 7.21
CA ASP A 95 -8.93 -1.08 5.92
C ASP A 95 -8.00 -0.66 4.77
N HIS A 96 -8.24 -1.17 3.57
CA HIS A 96 -7.54 -0.71 2.37
C HIS A 96 -8.14 0.61 1.85
N SER A 97 -7.31 1.40 1.16
CA SER A 97 -7.70 2.72 0.64
C SER A 97 -7.09 2.97 -0.74
N ALA A 98 -7.72 3.83 -1.54
CA ALA A 98 -7.15 4.24 -2.84
C ALA A 98 -5.93 5.15 -2.67
N ALA A 99 -6.04 6.15 -1.79
CA ALA A 99 -5.01 7.13 -1.49
C ALA A 99 -5.27 7.72 -0.09
N VAL A 100 -4.21 8.17 0.58
CA VAL A 100 -4.32 8.84 1.89
C VAL A 100 -3.49 10.12 1.91
N ASN A 101 -4.11 11.22 2.28
CA ASN A 101 -3.41 12.48 2.56
C ASN A 101 -3.38 12.72 4.07
N VAL A 102 -2.21 13.07 4.60
CA VAL A 102 -2.02 13.40 6.02
C VAL A 102 -1.40 14.79 6.11
N ASP A 103 -2.19 15.75 6.58
CA ASP A 103 -1.86 17.17 6.52
C ASP A 103 -1.82 17.80 7.91
N ASP A 104 -0.79 18.61 8.18
CA ASP A 104 -0.74 19.48 9.36
C ASP A 104 -0.95 18.72 10.70
N CYS A 105 -0.52 17.47 10.77
CA CYS A 105 -0.68 16.61 11.95
C CYS A 105 0.53 16.70 12.88
N VAL A 106 0.28 16.70 14.18
CA VAL A 106 1.27 16.96 15.22
C VAL A 106 1.22 15.90 16.31
N ASN A 107 2.35 15.27 16.61
CA ASN A 107 2.46 14.28 17.70
C ASN A 107 1.42 13.14 17.58
N CYS A 108 1.14 12.69 16.36
CA CYS A 108 0.19 11.60 16.12
C CYS A 108 0.89 10.22 16.05
N ARG A 109 0.12 9.17 16.33
CA ARG A 109 0.47 7.77 16.08
C ARG A 109 -0.48 7.21 15.04
N ILE A 110 0.00 6.78 13.89
CA ILE A 110 -0.87 6.47 12.75
C ILE A 110 -0.57 5.08 12.21
N VAL A 111 -1.60 4.24 12.12
CA VAL A 111 -1.55 2.99 11.35
C VAL A 111 -2.45 3.14 10.15
N LEU A 112 -1.86 2.94 8.96
CA LEU A 112 -2.60 2.90 7.70
C LEU A 112 -2.55 1.48 7.14
N GLY A 113 -3.73 0.91 6.90
CA GLY A 113 -3.86 -0.29 6.08
C GLY A 113 -3.35 -0.07 4.65
N PRO A 114 -3.34 -1.13 3.82
CA PRO A 114 -2.77 -1.09 2.47
C PRO A 114 -3.39 -0.01 1.58
N VAL A 115 -2.57 0.91 1.08
CA VAL A 115 -3.00 2.01 0.20
C VAL A 115 -2.58 1.71 -1.23
N ARG A 116 -3.56 1.45 -2.10
CA ARG A 116 -3.33 1.08 -3.51
C ARG A 116 -2.43 2.07 -4.25
N GLY A 117 -2.62 3.37 -3.99
CA GLY A 117 -1.86 4.45 -4.60
C GLY A 117 -0.87 5.09 -3.63
N SER A 118 -1.00 6.41 -3.48
CA SER A 118 -0.06 7.20 -2.70
C SER A 118 -0.52 7.46 -1.27
N VAL A 119 0.44 7.45 -0.35
CA VAL A 119 0.34 8.11 0.95
C VAL A 119 1.20 9.36 0.90
N PHE A 120 0.60 10.51 1.22
CA PHE A 120 1.29 11.80 1.20
C PHE A 120 1.17 12.51 2.55
N PHE A 121 2.29 12.64 3.25
CA PHE A 121 2.41 13.47 4.44
C PHE A 121 2.86 14.89 4.07
N ARG A 122 2.14 15.92 4.54
CA ARG A 122 2.49 17.33 4.34
C ARG A 122 2.43 18.07 5.67
N ASN A 123 3.42 18.92 5.95
CA ASN A 123 3.47 19.76 7.16
C ASN A 123 3.32 18.98 8.49
N CYS A 124 3.70 17.70 8.53
CA CYS A 124 3.54 16.86 9.71
C CYS A 124 4.77 16.93 10.63
N ARG A 125 4.56 16.90 11.95
CA ARG A 125 5.65 16.93 12.94
C ARG A 125 5.47 15.92 14.06
N ASP A 126 6.56 15.28 14.46
CA ASP A 126 6.60 14.32 15.57
C ASP A 126 5.58 13.17 15.40
N VAL A 127 5.35 12.71 14.16
CA VAL A 127 4.44 11.59 13.86
C VAL A 127 5.21 10.28 13.80
N LYS A 128 4.63 9.25 14.39
CA LYS A 128 5.14 7.88 14.26
C LYS A 128 4.08 7.03 13.57
N CYS A 129 4.45 6.27 12.55
CA CYS A 129 3.45 5.55 11.76
C CYS A 129 3.90 4.19 11.22
N VAL A 130 2.91 3.36 10.95
CA VAL A 130 3.03 2.10 10.21
C VAL A 130 2.20 2.25 8.93
N VAL A 131 2.85 2.12 7.77
CA VAL A 131 2.23 2.46 6.48
C VAL A 131 2.57 1.40 5.43
N ALA A 132 1.56 0.91 4.72
CA ALA A 132 1.73 0.13 3.50
C ALA A 132 1.12 0.87 2.31
N CYS A 133 1.89 1.11 1.25
CA CYS A 133 1.43 1.86 0.08
C CYS A 133 2.18 1.50 -1.20
N GLN A 134 1.62 1.90 -2.35
CA GLN A 134 2.38 1.86 -3.60
C GLN A 134 3.45 2.95 -3.63
N GLN A 135 3.07 4.19 -3.31
CA GLN A 135 3.97 5.36 -3.32
C GLN A 135 3.95 6.07 -1.97
N PHE A 136 5.12 6.29 -1.38
CA PHE A 136 5.28 7.06 -0.15
C PHE A 136 5.91 8.42 -0.46
N ARG A 137 5.27 9.50 -0.01
CA ARG A 137 5.76 10.88 -0.22
C ARG A 137 5.66 11.68 1.07
N THR A 138 6.67 12.50 1.33
CA THR A 138 6.63 13.50 2.39
C THR A 138 7.08 14.85 1.88
N ARG A 139 6.41 15.91 2.32
CA ARG A 139 6.85 17.29 2.09
C ARG A 139 6.71 18.10 3.37
N ASP A 140 7.70 18.95 3.66
CA ASP A 140 7.63 19.88 4.80
C ASP A 140 7.42 19.16 6.16
N CYS A 141 7.94 17.94 6.33
CA CYS A 141 7.75 17.12 7.53
C CYS A 141 8.97 17.14 8.45
N LYS A 142 8.75 16.94 9.76
CA LYS A 142 9.83 16.95 10.76
C LYS A 142 9.68 15.85 11.81
N LYS A 143 10.76 15.12 12.08
CA LYS A 143 10.80 14.05 13.10
C LYS A 143 9.71 12.99 12.90
N MET A 144 9.84 12.23 11.83
CA MET A 144 8.91 11.16 11.48
C MET A 144 9.57 9.81 11.70
N ASP A 145 8.93 8.90 12.44
CA ASP A 145 9.36 7.50 12.51
C ASP A 145 8.37 6.64 11.72
N VAL A 146 8.81 5.98 10.64
CA VAL A 146 7.93 5.30 9.69
C VAL A 146 8.33 3.84 9.52
N PHE A 147 7.45 2.91 9.90
CA PHE A 147 7.56 1.49 9.54
C PHE A 147 6.82 1.28 8.23
N LEU A 148 7.58 1.06 7.16
CA LEU A 148 7.10 1.22 5.79
C LEU A 148 7.09 -0.09 5.00
N CYS A 149 6.03 -0.29 4.23
CA CYS A 149 5.97 -1.19 3.09
C CYS A 149 5.67 -0.34 1.85
N CYS A 150 6.65 -0.15 0.96
CA CYS A 150 6.49 0.71 -0.22
C CYS A 150 6.88 -0.01 -1.50
N ALA A 151 5.92 -0.13 -2.44
CA ALA A 151 6.16 -0.82 -3.70
C ALA A 151 7.15 -0.07 -4.61
N THR A 152 7.19 1.26 -4.53
CA THR A 152 8.16 2.12 -5.25
C THR A 152 9.21 2.72 -4.29
N GLN A 153 10.14 3.51 -4.83
CA GLN A 153 11.13 4.25 -4.05
C GLN A 153 10.43 5.30 -3.19
N PRO A 154 10.56 5.28 -1.84
CA PRO A 154 10.00 6.30 -0.98
C PRO A 154 10.67 7.66 -1.19
N ILE A 155 9.88 8.73 -1.17
CA ILE A 155 10.34 10.08 -1.48
C ILE A 155 10.22 10.99 -0.25
N VAL A 156 11.28 11.73 0.04
CA VAL A 156 11.29 12.84 1.00
C VAL A 156 11.66 14.16 0.30
N GLU A 157 10.98 15.24 0.66
CA GLU A 157 11.20 16.59 0.14
C GLU A 157 11.02 17.60 1.27
N SER A 158 11.90 18.61 1.37
CA SER A 158 11.88 19.68 2.36
C SER A 158 11.61 19.19 3.80
N SER A 159 12.15 18.02 4.15
CA SER A 159 11.84 17.31 5.40
C SER A 159 13.10 16.94 6.17
N THR A 160 13.02 16.87 7.50
CA THR A 160 14.20 16.60 8.36
C THR A 160 13.89 15.65 9.51
N GLY A 161 14.88 14.83 9.90
CA GLY A 161 14.70 13.86 10.99
C GLY A 161 13.74 12.72 10.62
N MET A 162 13.73 12.31 9.36
CA MET A 162 12.93 11.19 8.88
C MET A 162 13.62 9.88 9.24
N LYS A 163 12.90 8.89 9.76
CA LYS A 163 13.47 7.58 10.10
C LYS A 163 12.60 6.47 9.55
N PHE A 164 13.23 5.49 8.92
CA PHE A 164 12.53 4.40 8.24
C PHE A 164 12.88 3.03 8.83
N GLY A 165 11.87 2.19 9.02
CA GLY A 165 11.98 0.78 9.39
C GLY A 165 11.11 -0.08 8.47
N CYS A 166 11.34 -1.39 8.45
CA CYS A 166 10.48 -2.31 7.70
C CYS A 166 9.09 -2.37 8.34
N PHE A 167 8.03 -2.42 7.54
CA PHE A 167 6.67 -2.69 8.02
C PHE A 167 6.63 -3.96 8.87
N GLN A 168 6.02 -3.86 10.06
CA GLN A 168 5.85 -4.97 10.98
C GLN A 168 4.49 -4.84 11.67
N TYR A 169 3.49 -5.52 11.14
CA TYR A 169 2.12 -5.46 11.65
C TYR A 169 1.28 -6.64 11.15
N TYR A 170 0.25 -6.96 11.91
CA TYR A 170 -0.72 -8.01 11.59
C TYR A 170 -2.09 -7.70 12.18
N TYR A 171 -3.13 -7.98 11.40
CA TYR A 171 -4.48 -8.28 11.85
C TYR A 171 -5.13 -9.25 10.83
N PRO A 172 -6.17 -10.03 11.20
CA PRO A 172 -6.66 -11.13 10.38
C PRO A 172 -7.02 -10.76 8.93
N GLU A 173 -7.62 -9.60 8.72
CA GLU A 173 -8.10 -9.11 7.43
C GLU A 173 -6.97 -8.50 6.57
N LEU A 174 -5.80 -8.21 7.16
CA LEU A 174 -4.73 -7.46 6.50
C LEU A 174 -4.24 -8.11 5.20
N ALA A 175 -4.17 -9.44 5.18
CA ALA A 175 -3.77 -10.18 3.98
C ALA A 175 -4.73 -9.93 2.79
N PHE A 176 -6.03 -9.89 3.05
CA PHE A 176 -7.03 -9.57 2.03
C PHE A 176 -6.97 -8.10 1.63
N HIS A 177 -6.74 -7.20 2.59
CA HIS A 177 -6.58 -5.77 2.27
C HIS A 177 -5.36 -5.50 1.37
N PHE A 178 -4.25 -6.24 1.53
CA PHE A 178 -3.10 -6.17 0.61
C PHE A 178 -3.49 -6.61 -0.80
N LYS A 179 -4.23 -7.71 -0.90
CA LYS A 179 -4.75 -8.23 -2.18
C LYS A 179 -5.71 -7.22 -2.85
N ASP A 180 -6.65 -6.66 -2.11
CA ASP A 180 -7.64 -5.70 -2.62
C ASP A 180 -6.99 -4.37 -3.03
N ALA A 181 -5.93 -3.95 -2.32
CA ALA A 181 -5.10 -2.82 -2.72
C ALA A 181 -4.19 -3.12 -3.93
N GLY A 182 -4.09 -4.38 -4.38
CA GLY A 182 -3.18 -4.79 -5.45
C GLY A 182 -1.71 -4.65 -5.09
N LEU A 183 -1.37 -4.77 -3.80
CA LEU A 183 0.00 -4.68 -3.30
C LEU A 183 0.54 -6.07 -2.98
N SER A 184 1.70 -6.41 -3.56
CA SER A 184 2.44 -7.60 -3.16
C SER A 184 3.12 -7.38 -1.82
N ILE A 185 3.02 -8.38 -0.93
CA ILE A 185 3.76 -8.40 0.33
C ILE A 185 5.27 -8.58 0.13
N PHE A 186 5.70 -8.98 -1.08
CA PHE A 186 7.09 -9.19 -1.44
C PHE A 186 7.73 -7.98 -2.12
N ASN A 187 6.97 -6.93 -2.46
CA ASN A 187 7.52 -5.71 -3.08
C ASN A 187 7.62 -4.59 -2.04
N ASN A 188 8.77 -4.52 -1.37
CA ASN A 188 9.00 -3.54 -0.31
C ASN A 188 10.39 -2.88 -0.38
N ASN A 189 10.42 -1.59 -0.72
CA ASN A 189 11.64 -0.77 -0.88
C ASN A 189 11.82 0.26 0.24
N TRP A 190 11.33 -0.05 1.45
CA TRP A 190 11.25 0.85 2.59
C TRP A 190 12.53 1.59 2.98
N SER A 191 13.71 1.08 2.60
CA SER A 191 15.01 1.63 2.97
C SER A 191 15.73 2.39 1.84
N ASN A 192 15.23 2.34 0.60
CA ASN A 192 15.86 3.01 -0.55
C ASN A 192 15.24 4.41 -0.73
N ILE A 193 15.61 5.37 0.11
CA ILE A 193 14.95 6.67 0.16
C ILE A 193 15.56 7.64 -0.87
N HIS A 194 14.70 8.29 -1.66
CA HIS A 194 15.08 9.42 -2.51
C HIS A 194 14.79 10.74 -1.80
N ASP A 195 15.81 11.58 -1.63
CA ASP A 195 15.68 12.93 -1.08
C ASP A 195 15.81 13.98 -2.20
N PHE A 196 14.74 14.72 -2.46
CA PHE A 196 14.71 15.78 -3.48
C PHE A 196 15.44 17.06 -3.03
N THR A 197 15.69 17.22 -1.73
CA THR A 197 16.25 18.43 -1.14
C THR A 197 17.41 18.11 -0.19
N PRO A 198 18.45 17.39 -0.65
CA PRO A 198 19.57 17.03 0.21
C PRO A 198 20.32 18.29 0.64
N VAL A 199 20.71 18.35 1.91
CA VAL A 199 21.54 19.43 2.47
C VAL A 199 22.96 18.90 2.64
N SER A 200 23.94 19.59 2.08
CA SER A 200 25.35 19.18 2.13
C SER A 200 25.84 19.08 3.58
N GLY A 201 26.39 17.91 3.96
CA GLY A 201 26.89 17.65 5.31
C GLY A 201 25.82 17.27 6.34
N GLU A 202 24.54 17.27 5.96
CA GLU A 202 23.43 16.84 6.81
C GLU A 202 22.78 15.57 6.25
N THR A 203 21.97 14.92 7.07
CA THR A 203 21.26 13.70 6.71
C THR A 203 19.80 13.86 7.10
N ASN A 204 18.96 14.16 6.11
CA ASN A 204 17.53 14.43 6.31
C ASN A 204 16.75 13.18 6.74
N TRP A 205 17.26 12.00 6.38
CA TRP A 205 16.66 10.72 6.69
C TRP A 205 17.68 9.68 7.15
N SER A 206 17.26 8.75 8.00
CA SER A 206 18.08 7.61 8.44
C SER A 206 17.21 6.37 8.58
N LEU A 207 17.82 5.23 8.89
CA LEU A 207 17.08 4.02 9.22
C LEU A 207 16.91 3.93 10.74
N LEU A 208 15.75 3.48 11.20
CA LEU A 208 15.50 3.11 12.60
C LEU A 208 16.47 1.99 13.03
N ALA A 209 16.64 1.77 14.33
CA ALA A 209 17.44 0.63 14.81
C ALA A 209 16.79 -0.70 14.40
N GLU A 210 17.59 -1.75 14.15
CA GLU A 210 17.07 -3.07 13.74
C GLU A 210 16.23 -3.77 14.83
N ASP A 211 16.48 -3.41 16.09
CA ASP A 211 15.78 -3.88 17.28
C ASP A 211 14.63 -2.96 17.71
N ALA A 212 14.36 -1.88 16.97
CA ALA A 212 13.27 -0.95 17.29
C ALA A 212 11.92 -1.68 17.33
N ALA A 213 11.27 -1.67 18.50
CA ALA A 213 9.97 -2.28 18.68
C ALA A 213 8.87 -1.34 18.16
N VAL A 214 8.05 -1.82 17.22
CA VAL A 214 6.92 -1.03 16.67
C VAL A 214 6.02 -0.50 17.79
N SER A 215 5.76 -1.29 18.84
CA SER A 215 4.90 -0.91 19.97
C SER A 215 5.41 0.29 20.79
N GLU A 216 6.72 0.56 20.80
CA GLU A 216 7.31 1.74 21.47
C GLU A 216 7.14 3.02 20.64
N HIS A 217 6.92 2.86 19.33
CA HIS A 217 6.66 3.96 18.43
C HIS A 217 5.16 4.18 18.23
N VAL A 218 4.42 3.13 17.87
CA VAL A 218 3.00 3.13 17.58
C VAL A 218 2.33 2.11 18.49
N PRO A 219 1.65 2.54 19.57
CA PRO A 219 0.99 1.63 20.49
C PRO A 219 -0.12 0.85 19.77
N LEU A 220 -0.49 -0.30 20.33
CA LEU A 220 -1.69 -1.00 19.89
C LEU A 220 -2.94 -0.22 20.38
N PRO A 221 -4.08 -0.34 19.69
CA PRO A 221 -5.34 0.20 20.20
C PRO A 221 -5.65 -0.35 21.59
N ASP A 222 -6.27 0.47 22.44
CA ASP A 222 -6.76 0.03 23.75
C ASP A 222 -7.73 -1.14 23.55
N PRO A 223 -7.56 -2.27 24.27
CA PRO A 223 -8.48 -3.41 24.23
C PRO A 223 -9.95 -3.08 24.50
N GLU A 224 -10.25 -1.95 25.15
CA GLU A 224 -11.61 -1.48 25.41
C GLU A 224 -12.08 -0.39 24.43
N SER A 225 -11.23 0.04 23.49
CA SER A 225 -11.62 1.00 22.45
C SER A 225 -12.58 0.42 21.42
N GLU A 226 -13.05 1.27 20.51
CA GLU A 226 -13.84 0.85 19.35
C GLU A 226 -13.13 -0.19 18.47
N PHE A 227 -11.81 -0.32 18.58
CA PHE A 227 -10.98 -1.26 17.81
C PHE A 227 -10.85 -2.65 18.42
N LYS A 228 -11.52 -2.94 19.55
CA LYS A 228 -11.39 -4.21 20.28
C LYS A 228 -11.69 -5.48 19.46
N SER A 229 -12.45 -5.35 18.37
CA SER A 229 -12.74 -6.46 17.45
C SER A 229 -11.55 -6.83 16.56
N VAL A 230 -10.60 -5.91 16.36
CA VAL A 230 -9.45 -6.10 15.48
C VAL A 230 -8.29 -6.70 16.28
N ARG A 231 -7.93 -7.94 15.95
CA ARG A 231 -6.87 -8.68 16.67
C ARG A 231 -5.49 -8.32 16.14
N VAL A 232 -4.98 -7.20 16.64
CA VAL A 232 -3.70 -6.66 16.20
C VAL A 232 -2.51 -7.37 16.85
N SER A 233 -1.42 -7.51 16.09
CA SER A 233 -0.10 -7.87 16.60
C SER A 233 0.98 -7.06 15.90
N ALA A 234 1.93 -6.57 16.69
CA ALA A 234 3.15 -5.92 16.20
C ALA A 234 4.39 -6.82 16.37
N GLU A 235 4.22 -8.11 16.65
CA GLU A 235 5.32 -9.09 16.76
C GLU A 235 5.98 -9.41 15.42
N LYS A 236 7.31 -9.61 15.44
CA LYS A 236 8.13 -9.88 14.24
C LYS A 236 7.64 -11.09 13.44
N ASN A 237 7.42 -12.21 14.13
CA ASN A 237 7.02 -13.49 13.53
C ASN A 237 5.56 -13.52 13.03
N ARG A 238 4.74 -12.53 13.39
CA ARG A 238 3.35 -12.43 12.95
C ARG A 238 3.15 -11.48 11.78
N SER A 239 4.14 -10.66 11.46
CA SER A 239 4.05 -9.65 10.41
C SER A 239 3.59 -10.25 9.08
N ILE A 240 2.64 -9.57 8.43
CA ILE A 240 2.23 -9.97 7.08
C ILE A 240 3.32 -9.68 6.05
N ILE A 241 4.17 -8.67 6.28
CA ILE A 241 5.30 -8.35 5.42
C ILE A 241 6.53 -9.07 5.98
N PRO A 242 7.25 -9.88 5.16
CA PRO A 242 8.55 -10.40 5.55
C PRO A 242 9.49 -9.27 5.99
N LEU A 243 10.13 -9.43 7.15
CA LEU A 243 11.08 -8.43 7.62
C LEU A 243 12.38 -8.54 6.83
N THR A 244 12.69 -7.50 6.07
CA THR A 244 13.89 -7.44 5.23
C THR A 244 14.94 -6.52 5.82
N LYS A 245 16.21 -6.85 5.61
CA LYS A 245 17.35 -6.00 6.01
C LYS A 245 17.43 -4.73 5.15
N GLY A 246 16.95 -4.78 3.92
CA GLY A 246 16.95 -3.65 2.98
C GLY A 246 18.36 -3.16 2.70
N GLY A 247 18.52 -1.83 2.59
CA GLY A 247 19.78 -1.15 2.30
C GLY A 247 20.74 -1.03 3.48
N ARG A 248 20.53 -1.78 4.57
CA ARG A 248 21.50 -1.81 5.69
C ARG A 248 22.75 -2.59 5.28
N ARG A 249 23.85 -2.30 5.97
CA ARG A 249 25.13 -2.98 5.76
C ARG A 249 24.99 -4.49 6.01
N LYS A 250 25.40 -5.30 5.04
CA LYS A 250 25.49 -6.76 5.14
C LYS A 250 26.71 -7.17 5.97
N GLU A 251 26.59 -8.31 6.66
CA GLU A 251 27.67 -8.85 7.50
C GLU A 251 28.58 -9.81 6.72
N SER A 252 28.02 -10.45 5.68
CA SER A 252 28.76 -11.30 4.75
C SER A 252 28.71 -10.71 3.34
N GLU A 253 29.74 -10.99 2.55
CA GLU A 253 29.78 -10.70 1.12
C GLU A 253 29.07 -11.80 0.29
N GLU A 254 28.73 -12.93 0.92
CA GLU A 254 28.05 -14.04 0.24
C GLU A 254 26.53 -13.82 0.21
N SER A 255 25.97 -13.85 -1.00
CA SER A 255 24.52 -13.74 -1.23
C SER A 255 24.02 -14.96 -2.00
N CYS A 256 22.72 -15.24 -1.93
CA CYS A 256 22.06 -16.28 -2.70
C CYS A 256 20.73 -15.76 -3.23
N LEU A 257 20.49 -15.98 -4.53
CA LEU A 257 19.17 -15.79 -5.14
C LEU A 257 18.36 -17.08 -5.00
N PHE A 258 17.16 -16.98 -4.43
CA PHE A 258 16.18 -18.07 -4.39
C PHE A 258 14.88 -17.60 -5.04
N VAL A 259 14.41 -18.30 -6.07
CA VAL A 259 13.20 -17.93 -6.82
C VAL A 259 12.19 -19.06 -6.81
N PHE A 260 10.97 -18.74 -6.37
CA PHE A 260 9.78 -19.57 -6.57
C PHE A 260 9.01 -19.11 -7.80
N PHE A 261 8.49 -20.07 -8.56
CA PHE A 261 7.59 -19.80 -9.68
C PHE A 261 6.12 -19.81 -9.23
N ALA A 262 5.24 -19.22 -10.04
CA ALA A 262 3.82 -19.13 -9.73
C ALA A 262 3.17 -20.51 -9.49
N GLY A 263 2.39 -20.61 -8.42
CA GLY A 263 1.65 -21.80 -8.01
C GLY A 263 0.87 -21.56 -6.72
N ASP A 264 -0.02 -22.50 -6.37
CA ASP A 264 -0.98 -22.33 -5.25
C ASP A 264 -0.30 -22.14 -3.89
N TYR A 265 0.91 -22.68 -3.72
CA TYR A 265 1.65 -22.65 -2.46
C TYR A 265 2.85 -21.69 -2.46
N THR A 266 3.04 -20.88 -3.51
CA THR A 266 4.23 -20.02 -3.67
C THR A 266 4.45 -19.11 -2.45
N THR A 267 3.42 -18.41 -1.99
CA THR A 267 3.51 -17.53 -0.82
C THR A 267 3.84 -18.31 0.47
N ALA A 268 3.24 -19.48 0.67
CA ALA A 268 3.50 -20.32 1.84
C ALA A 268 4.93 -20.89 1.82
N ASN A 269 5.40 -21.32 0.65
CA ASN A 269 6.75 -21.82 0.45
C ASN A 269 7.81 -20.73 0.65
N ALA A 270 7.57 -19.51 0.15
CA ALA A 270 8.46 -18.37 0.38
C ALA A 270 8.56 -18.04 1.88
N ARG A 271 7.44 -18.04 2.62
CA ARG A 271 7.46 -17.86 4.08
C ARG A 271 8.23 -18.98 4.78
N LYS A 272 7.97 -20.24 4.39
CA LYS A 272 8.69 -21.38 4.95
C LYS A 272 10.20 -21.29 4.72
N LEU A 273 10.63 -20.88 3.52
CA LEU A 273 12.04 -20.64 3.24
C LEU A 273 12.62 -19.57 4.17
N ILE A 274 11.92 -18.46 4.36
CA ILE A 274 12.34 -17.37 5.27
C ILE A 274 12.51 -17.90 6.70
N ASP A 275 11.59 -18.74 7.17
CA ASP A 275 11.68 -19.34 8.50
C ASP A 275 12.91 -20.27 8.62
N GLU A 276 13.13 -21.15 7.63
CA GLU A 276 14.26 -22.09 7.59
C GLU A 276 15.63 -21.38 7.57
N VAL A 277 15.77 -20.35 6.74
CA VAL A 277 17.03 -19.61 6.60
C VAL A 277 17.31 -18.74 7.83
N THR A 278 16.26 -18.13 8.40
CA THR A 278 16.38 -17.35 9.65
C THR A 278 16.77 -18.25 10.82
N ALA A 279 16.19 -19.46 10.91
CA ALA A 279 16.54 -20.43 11.95
C ALA A 279 18.00 -20.90 11.86
N LYS A 280 18.60 -20.84 10.67
CA LYS A 280 20.02 -21.14 10.43
C LYS A 280 20.94 -19.91 10.57
N GLY A 281 20.40 -18.73 10.92
CA GLY A 281 21.16 -17.50 11.13
C GLY A 281 21.44 -16.69 9.86
N PHE A 282 20.83 -17.04 8.72
CA PHE A 282 20.91 -16.23 7.50
C PHE A 282 19.92 -15.07 7.53
N VAL A 283 20.22 -14.04 6.74
CA VAL A 283 19.42 -12.82 6.71
C VAL A 283 18.70 -12.65 5.37
N LEU A 284 17.41 -12.31 5.43
CA LEU A 284 16.64 -11.88 4.28
C LEU A 284 16.97 -10.42 3.94
N VAL A 285 17.61 -10.17 2.80
CA VAL A 285 18.02 -8.83 2.37
C VAL A 285 16.84 -8.10 1.76
N GLN A 286 16.20 -8.71 0.77
CA GLN A 286 15.06 -8.15 0.05
C GLN A 286 14.28 -9.25 -0.68
N THR A 287 13.08 -8.90 -1.13
CA THR A 287 12.21 -9.75 -1.92
C THR A 287 11.65 -8.98 -3.11
N LYS A 288 11.21 -9.69 -4.15
CA LYS A 288 10.43 -9.14 -5.27
C LYS A 288 9.42 -10.15 -5.77
N GLU A 289 8.25 -9.68 -6.16
CA GLU A 289 7.27 -10.41 -6.97
C GLU A 289 7.11 -9.69 -8.31
N VAL A 290 7.47 -10.37 -9.40
CA VAL A 290 7.55 -9.75 -10.74
C VAL A 290 7.24 -10.73 -11.86
N SER A 291 6.52 -10.29 -12.88
CA SER A 291 6.28 -11.08 -14.10
C SER A 291 7.44 -10.96 -15.07
N MET A 292 7.86 -12.04 -15.70
CA MET A 292 9.01 -12.03 -16.61
C MET A 292 8.56 -12.30 -18.05
N ARG A 293 9.05 -11.51 -19.02
CA ARG A 293 8.89 -11.86 -20.45
C ARG A 293 10.03 -12.79 -20.87
N PRO A 294 9.89 -13.57 -21.97
CA PRO A 294 10.92 -14.51 -22.41
C PRO A 294 12.33 -13.90 -22.56
N GLU A 295 12.42 -12.66 -23.02
CA GLU A 295 13.68 -11.91 -23.11
C GLU A 295 14.31 -11.62 -21.73
N ASP A 296 13.48 -11.37 -20.72
CA ASP A 296 13.91 -11.11 -19.35
C ASP A 296 14.42 -12.40 -18.69
N VAL A 297 13.76 -13.54 -18.94
CA VAL A 297 14.19 -14.88 -18.48
C VAL A 297 15.59 -15.21 -18.98
N SER A 298 15.83 -14.95 -20.27
CA SER A 298 17.13 -15.21 -20.92
C SER A 298 18.24 -14.36 -20.32
N ARG A 299 17.96 -13.09 -20.04
CA ARG A 299 18.93 -12.17 -19.42
C ARG A 299 19.22 -12.54 -17.96
N VAL A 300 18.20 -12.89 -17.20
CA VAL A 300 18.31 -13.10 -15.75
C VAL A 300 18.90 -14.46 -15.42
N PHE A 301 18.38 -15.53 -16.01
CA PHE A 301 18.77 -16.91 -15.66
C PHE A 301 19.81 -17.51 -16.59
N GLN A 302 20.18 -16.82 -17.68
CA GLN A 302 21.26 -17.18 -18.59
C GLN A 302 21.19 -18.66 -19.01
N ASN A 303 22.14 -19.49 -18.57
CA ASN A 303 22.24 -20.91 -18.93
C ASN A 303 21.02 -21.75 -18.48
N SER A 304 20.25 -21.29 -17.48
CA SER A 304 19.04 -21.97 -17.01
C SER A 304 17.76 -21.46 -17.68
N ALA A 305 17.84 -20.51 -18.63
CA ALA A 305 16.66 -19.87 -19.17
C ALA A 305 15.70 -20.83 -19.90
N GLU A 306 16.24 -21.78 -20.68
CA GLU A 306 15.43 -22.76 -21.42
C GLU A 306 14.60 -23.64 -20.47
N ASP A 307 15.22 -24.14 -19.40
CA ASP A 307 14.57 -24.98 -18.38
C ASP A 307 13.52 -24.24 -17.54
N LEU A 308 13.57 -22.90 -17.53
CA LEU A 308 12.72 -22.04 -16.70
C LEU A 308 11.65 -21.29 -17.46
N ALA A 309 11.73 -21.23 -18.79
CA ALA A 309 10.80 -20.47 -19.64
C ALA A 309 9.34 -20.80 -19.35
N ASP A 310 8.98 -22.09 -19.37
CA ASP A 310 7.61 -22.55 -19.11
C ASP A 310 7.13 -22.26 -17.68
N TRP A 311 8.05 -22.19 -16.71
CA TRP A 311 7.72 -21.91 -15.32
C TRP A 311 7.47 -20.43 -15.07
N THR A 312 8.27 -19.56 -15.68
CA THR A 312 8.11 -18.10 -15.60
C THR A 312 6.86 -17.60 -16.36
N ALA A 313 6.41 -18.34 -17.37
CA ALA A 313 5.17 -18.03 -18.10
C ALA A 313 3.88 -18.26 -17.29
N LYS A 314 3.94 -19.01 -16.17
CA LYS A 314 2.75 -19.33 -15.34
C LYS A 314 2.22 -18.14 -14.56
N GLY A 315 3.05 -17.12 -14.32
CA GLY A 315 2.69 -15.95 -13.54
C GLY A 315 3.92 -15.28 -12.93
N PRO A 316 3.72 -14.28 -12.04
CA PRO A 316 4.80 -13.63 -11.33
C PRO A 316 5.66 -14.63 -10.56
N VAL A 317 6.98 -14.43 -10.59
CA VAL A 317 7.93 -15.17 -9.76
C VAL A 317 8.18 -14.41 -8.47
N VAL A 318 8.44 -15.13 -7.37
CA VAL A 318 8.81 -14.56 -6.07
C VAL A 318 10.28 -14.86 -5.82
N ALA A 319 11.10 -13.80 -5.81
CA ALA A 319 12.53 -13.87 -5.53
C ALA A 319 12.85 -13.39 -4.12
N LEU A 320 13.84 -14.04 -3.51
CA LEU A 320 14.38 -13.72 -2.21
C LEU A 320 15.91 -13.61 -2.35
N GLU A 321 16.46 -12.50 -1.88
CA GLU A 321 17.90 -12.35 -1.68
C GLU A 321 18.24 -12.70 -0.24
N LEU A 322 19.12 -13.68 -0.08
CA LEU A 322 19.56 -14.18 1.22
C LEU A 322 21.05 -13.90 1.39
N ASN A 323 21.49 -13.59 2.61
CA ASN A 323 22.89 -13.24 2.90
C ASN A 323 23.41 -13.96 4.14
N GLY A 324 24.70 -14.33 4.09
CA GLY A 324 25.44 -14.96 5.19
C GLY A 324 26.46 -15.96 4.67
N ASP A 325 27.47 -16.26 5.48
CA ASP A 325 28.53 -17.19 5.08
C ASP A 325 27.99 -18.62 4.89
N GLY A 326 28.18 -19.20 3.71
CA GLY A 326 27.66 -20.51 3.34
C GLY A 326 26.17 -20.52 2.99
N VAL A 327 25.54 -19.36 2.77
CA VAL A 327 24.10 -19.25 2.46
C VAL A 327 23.72 -20.01 1.19
N VAL A 328 24.59 -20.05 0.17
CA VAL A 328 24.28 -20.74 -1.10
C VAL A 328 24.12 -22.23 -0.86
N GLU A 329 25.06 -22.85 -0.18
CA GLU A 329 25.02 -24.30 0.11
C GLU A 329 23.80 -24.64 0.97
N ALA A 330 23.53 -23.85 2.02
CA ALA A 330 22.36 -24.05 2.85
C ALA A 330 21.04 -23.94 2.07
N CYS A 331 20.92 -22.97 1.16
CA CYS A 331 19.75 -22.80 0.31
C CYS A 331 19.54 -23.99 -0.64
N ARG A 332 20.62 -24.55 -1.19
CA ARG A 332 20.54 -25.75 -2.04
C ARG A 332 20.09 -26.98 -1.26
N ILE A 333 20.58 -27.16 -0.04
CA ILE A 333 20.12 -28.23 0.87
C ILE A 333 18.62 -28.05 1.16
N ILE A 334 18.19 -26.85 1.54
CA ILE A 334 16.77 -26.55 1.81
C ILE A 334 15.91 -26.82 0.58
N ALA A 335 16.34 -26.42 -0.62
CA ALA A 335 15.62 -26.69 -1.85
C ALA A 335 15.41 -28.19 -2.08
N ASN A 336 16.44 -29.01 -1.84
CA ASN A 336 16.39 -30.45 -2.05
C ASN A 336 15.61 -31.19 -0.95
N GLU A 337 15.70 -30.76 0.31
CA GLU A 337 15.07 -31.48 1.43
C GLU A 337 13.64 -31.02 1.68
N VAL A 338 13.40 -29.70 1.64
CA VAL A 338 12.13 -29.08 2.02
C VAL A 338 11.22 -28.88 0.82
N PHE A 339 11.80 -28.61 -0.36
CA PHE A 339 11.08 -28.25 -1.57
C PHE A 339 11.31 -29.23 -2.73
N SER A 340 11.67 -30.49 -2.46
CA SER A 340 11.96 -31.54 -3.46
C SER A 340 10.89 -31.71 -4.55
N GLY A 341 9.62 -31.49 -4.22
CA GLY A 341 8.49 -31.57 -5.15
C GLY A 341 8.13 -30.25 -5.86
N THR A 342 8.85 -29.17 -5.60
CA THR A 342 8.56 -27.83 -6.13
C THR A 342 9.72 -27.37 -7.00
N LYS A 343 9.43 -26.96 -8.25
CA LYS A 343 10.45 -26.33 -9.09
C LYS A 343 10.81 -24.97 -8.48
N VAL A 344 12.10 -24.78 -8.24
CA VAL A 344 12.70 -23.53 -7.75
C VAL A 344 13.97 -23.25 -8.54
N PHE A 345 14.41 -21.98 -8.54
CA PHE A 345 15.76 -21.61 -8.91
C PHE A 345 16.52 -21.22 -7.65
N VAL A 346 17.76 -21.70 -7.53
CA VAL A 346 18.68 -21.33 -6.44
C VAL A 346 20.03 -21.11 -7.08
N SER A 347 20.73 -20.04 -6.68
CA SER A 347 22.10 -19.80 -7.12
C SER A 347 22.97 -21.07 -7.01
N GLU A 348 23.77 -21.31 -8.04
CA GLU A 348 24.49 -22.58 -8.15
C GLU A 348 25.66 -22.66 -7.17
N ASN A 349 26.44 -21.58 -7.06
CA ASN A 349 27.62 -21.51 -6.24
C ASN A 349 27.92 -20.06 -5.82
N LYS A 350 28.78 -19.90 -4.82
CA LYS A 350 29.19 -18.61 -4.27
C LYS A 350 29.73 -17.61 -5.30
N ASN A 351 30.41 -18.09 -6.35
CA ASN A 351 31.07 -17.21 -7.31
C ASN A 351 30.11 -16.59 -8.32
N SER A 352 29.00 -17.26 -8.63
CA SER A 352 27.98 -16.75 -9.56
C SER A 352 26.80 -16.09 -8.85
N ALA A 353 26.58 -16.39 -7.56
CA ALA A 353 25.37 -15.97 -6.85
C ALA A 353 25.17 -14.45 -6.78
N SER A 354 26.24 -13.67 -6.65
CA SER A 354 26.15 -12.20 -6.70
C SER A 354 25.65 -11.72 -8.06
N GLN A 355 26.11 -12.34 -9.15
CA GLN A 355 25.66 -12.02 -10.51
C GLN A 355 24.18 -12.40 -10.71
N ASP A 356 23.73 -13.53 -10.16
CA ASP A 356 22.32 -13.93 -10.21
C ASP A 356 21.43 -12.89 -9.53
N VAL A 357 21.82 -12.47 -8.32
CA VAL A 357 21.14 -11.41 -7.55
C VAL A 357 21.12 -10.12 -8.36
N ASP A 358 22.27 -9.65 -8.83
CA ASP A 358 22.35 -8.40 -9.60
C ASP A 358 21.50 -8.46 -10.87
N ASN A 359 21.56 -9.55 -11.63
CA ASN A 359 20.76 -9.72 -12.82
C ASN A 359 19.26 -9.64 -12.52
N PHE A 360 18.81 -10.34 -11.47
CA PHE A 360 17.40 -10.39 -11.11
C PHE A 360 16.88 -9.05 -10.58
N PHE A 361 17.55 -8.47 -9.58
CA PHE A 361 17.07 -7.28 -8.91
C PHE A 361 17.21 -6.02 -9.78
N ASN A 362 18.26 -5.90 -10.61
CA ASN A 362 18.33 -4.81 -11.59
C ASN A 362 17.17 -4.90 -12.60
N PHE A 363 16.82 -6.10 -13.06
CA PHE A 363 15.65 -6.31 -13.92
C PHE A 363 14.35 -5.92 -13.21
N ALA A 364 14.14 -6.43 -11.99
CA ALA A 364 12.93 -6.18 -11.22
C ALA A 364 12.76 -4.69 -10.93
N ASP A 365 13.84 -3.99 -10.60
CA ASP A 365 13.82 -2.56 -10.34
C ASP A 365 13.45 -1.76 -11.59
N MET A 366 14.05 -2.08 -12.74
CA MET A 366 13.65 -1.47 -14.02
C MET A 366 12.17 -1.69 -14.35
N GLN A 367 11.63 -2.88 -14.09
CA GLN A 367 10.23 -3.20 -14.40
C GLN A 367 9.25 -2.53 -13.43
N LEU A 368 9.63 -2.36 -12.17
CA LEU A 368 8.82 -1.72 -11.14
C LEU A 368 8.95 -0.18 -11.14
N GLY A 369 9.82 0.38 -11.99
CA GLY A 369 10.04 1.82 -12.09
C GLY A 369 10.76 2.40 -10.87
N LEU A 370 11.74 1.65 -10.35
CA LEU A 370 12.55 1.99 -9.18
C LEU A 370 13.87 2.68 -9.53
#